data_AF-A0A2D4SMN0-F1
#
_entry.id   AF-A0A2D4SMN0-F1
#
_cell.length_a   1.000
_cell.length_b   1.000
_cell.length_c   1.000
_cell.angle_alpha   90.00
_cell.angle_beta   90.00
_cell.angle_gamma   90.00
#
_symmetry.space_group_name_H-M   'P 1'
#
loop_
_entity.id
_entity.type
_entity.pdbx_description
1 polymer ?
#
loop_
_entity_poly.entity_id
_entity_poly.type
_entity_poly.pdbx_seq_one_letter_code
_entity_poly.pdbx_strand_id
1 'polypeptide(L)'
;MSFISFITFFTCSIANANPSIELLEQQYPQEFARLQTLAPLPTRAGHLRFIGSDITNVQWAPLFLNRYMNATESTEVRRALLDLLYRSLGEIPDEIISSYSEEPDTIRSGILEMTDFGTIDPNLAQKDTSPLVRATFIRQVAKSSQASNSFILYALQDNDPMVLADAARAAYQKECSDAIPHLASLVTTDNHVVALRSLYALSKLDLSYARSLIQKHNLTESANKNLALFAKGL
;
A
#
# COMPACT_ATOMS: atom_id res chain seq x y z
N MET A 1 -7.45 39.87 -15.34
CA MET A 1 -6.35 39.91 -14.35
C MET A 1 -6.36 38.58 -13.62
N SER A 2 -5.46 37.67 -13.98
CA SER A 2 -5.38 36.33 -13.39
C SER A 2 -4.37 36.33 -12.25
N PHE A 3 -4.83 36.08 -11.03
CA PHE A 3 -3.98 35.91 -9.85
C PHE A 3 -3.44 34.48 -9.83
N ILE A 4 -2.18 34.31 -10.17
CA ILE A 4 -1.44 33.05 -9.95
C ILE A 4 -1.07 33.03 -8.46
N SER A 5 -1.81 32.27 -7.66
CA SER A 5 -1.43 31.98 -6.27
C SER A 5 -0.33 30.94 -6.26
N PHE A 6 0.90 31.36 -6.01
CA PHE A 6 2.00 30.47 -5.66
C PHE A 6 1.76 29.94 -4.24
N ILE A 7 1.32 28.68 -4.13
CA ILE A 7 1.38 27.95 -2.86
C ILE A 7 2.83 27.52 -2.67
N THR A 8 3.58 28.31 -1.91
CA THR A 8 4.92 27.94 -1.47
C THR A 8 4.77 26.83 -0.43
N PHE A 9 4.98 25.58 -0.84
CA PHE A 9 5.19 24.50 0.12
C PHE A 9 6.50 24.79 0.85
N PHE A 10 6.40 25.34 2.06
CA PHE A 10 7.51 25.34 3.00
C PHE A 10 7.77 23.89 3.38
N THR A 11 8.64 23.21 2.63
CA THR A 11 9.36 22.06 3.17
C THR A 11 10.21 22.62 4.29
N CYS A 12 9.70 22.52 5.51
CA CYS A 12 10.49 22.78 6.70
C CYS A 12 11.54 21.67 6.73
N SER A 13 12.65 21.89 6.00
CA SER A 13 13.85 21.08 6.07
C SER A 13 14.44 21.33 7.44
N ILE A 14 13.84 20.71 8.44
CA ILE A 14 14.38 20.63 9.79
C ILE A 14 15.61 19.74 9.66
N ALA A 15 16.72 20.33 9.25
CA ALA A 15 18.05 19.75 9.39
C ALA A 15 18.44 19.76 10.88
N ASN A 16 17.58 19.22 11.73
CA ASN A 16 17.98 18.79 13.05
C ASN A 16 18.93 17.64 12.78
N ALA A 17 20.23 17.89 12.96
CA ALA A 17 21.21 16.83 12.99
C ALA A 17 20.73 15.79 13.99
N ASN A 18 20.20 14.67 13.49
CA ASN A 18 19.79 13.58 14.35
C ASN A 18 21.01 13.19 15.18
N PRO A 19 20.89 13.14 16.52
CA PRO A 19 22.01 12.78 17.37
C PRO A 19 22.52 11.40 16.96
N SER A 20 23.83 11.22 16.99
CA SER A 20 24.40 9.90 16.74
C SER A 20 23.93 8.91 17.80
N ILE A 21 23.93 7.63 17.47
CA ILE A 21 23.49 6.57 18.39
C ILE A 21 24.35 6.56 19.65
N GLU A 22 25.65 6.83 19.51
CA GLU A 22 26.60 6.93 20.63
C GLU A 22 26.25 8.11 21.55
N LEU A 23 25.83 9.25 21.00
CA LEU A 23 25.39 10.39 21.79
C LEU A 23 24.11 10.09 22.56
N LEU A 24 23.14 9.40 21.93
CA LEU A 24 21.90 8.97 22.58
C LEU A 24 22.18 8.01 23.75
N GLU A 25 23.08 7.05 23.55
CA GLU A 25 23.50 6.10 24.59
C GLU A 25 24.17 6.81 25.77
N GLN A 26 25.06 7.77 25.50
CA GLN A 26 25.74 8.55 26.55
C GLN A 26 24.78 9.46 27.31
N GLN A 27 23.87 10.13 26.60
CA GLN A 27 22.98 11.13 27.20
C GLN A 27 21.80 10.49 27.95
N TYR A 28 21.33 9.32 27.50
CA TYR A 28 20.13 8.67 28.01
C TYR A 28 20.29 7.15 28.17
N PRO A 29 21.28 6.66 28.94
CA PRO A 29 21.68 5.24 28.92
C PRO A 29 20.56 4.28 29.34
N GLN A 30 19.76 4.64 30.35
CA GLN A 30 18.67 3.79 30.83
C GLN A 30 17.55 3.65 29.80
N GLU A 31 17.18 4.77 29.18
CA GLU A 31 16.12 4.81 28.18
C GLU A 31 16.57 4.17 26.88
N PHE A 32 17.82 4.40 26.48
CA PHE A 32 18.46 3.73 25.34
C PHE A 32 18.41 2.20 25.50
N ALA A 33 18.86 1.67 26.64
CA ALA A 33 18.85 0.23 26.90
C ALA A 33 17.42 -0.35 26.89
N ARG A 34 16.45 0.39 27.45
CA ARG A 34 15.03 0.01 27.44
C ARG A 34 14.48 -0.05 26.02
N LEU A 35 14.71 0.98 25.22
CA LEU A 35 14.20 1.09 23.84
C LEU A 35 14.90 0.11 22.89
N GLN A 36 16.17 -0.21 23.14
CA GLN A 36 16.92 -1.18 22.34
C GLN A 36 16.35 -2.59 22.45
N THR A 37 15.82 -2.96 23.62
CA THR A 37 15.24 -4.28 23.89
C THR A 37 13.71 -4.30 23.80
N LEU A 38 13.09 -3.16 23.49
CA LEU A 38 11.64 -3.05 23.37
C LEU A 38 11.12 -4.01 22.30
N ALA A 39 10.11 -4.79 22.65
CA ALA A 39 9.39 -5.68 21.73
C ALA A 39 8.04 -5.07 21.33
N PRO A 40 7.60 -5.26 20.07
CA PRO A 40 6.26 -4.84 19.67
C PRO A 40 5.19 -5.78 20.25
N LEU A 41 3.97 -5.27 20.36
CA LEU A 41 2.82 -6.01 20.88
C LEU A 41 1.83 -6.33 19.75
N PRO A 42 1.11 -7.46 19.82
CA PRO A 42 0.07 -7.78 18.84
C PRO A 42 -1.13 -6.82 18.98
N THR A 43 -1.64 -6.34 17.85
CA THR A 43 -2.89 -5.57 17.81
C THR A 43 -4.12 -6.48 17.73
N ARG A 44 -5.31 -5.91 17.85
CA ARG A 44 -6.58 -6.64 17.64
C ARG A 44 -6.71 -7.24 16.23
N ALA A 45 -6.01 -6.68 15.25
CA ALA A 45 -5.96 -7.18 13.88
C ALA A 45 -4.87 -8.23 13.66
N GLY A 46 -4.12 -8.60 14.71
CA GLY A 46 -3.11 -9.67 14.68
C GLY A 46 -1.73 -9.24 14.18
N HIS A 47 -1.53 -7.99 13.77
CA HIS A 47 -0.20 -7.50 13.39
C HIS A 47 0.57 -6.95 14.60
N LEU A 48 1.91 -6.94 14.54
CA LEU A 48 2.76 -6.38 15.59
C LEU A 48 2.83 -4.84 15.49
N ARG A 49 2.93 -4.17 16.64
CA ARG A 49 3.10 -2.71 16.72
C ARG A 49 3.81 -2.28 17.99
N PHE A 50 4.68 -1.28 17.88
CA PHE A 50 5.24 -0.58 19.02
C PHE A 50 4.25 0.47 19.55
N ILE A 51 3.94 0.40 20.85
CA ILE A 51 2.94 1.23 21.54
C ILE A 51 3.62 2.07 22.63
N GLY A 52 3.32 3.37 22.64
CA GLY A 52 3.90 4.36 23.55
C GLY A 52 3.96 5.72 22.83
N SER A 53 3.81 6.82 23.57
CA SER A 53 3.97 8.19 23.00
C SER A 53 5.41 8.68 23.05
N ASP A 54 6.17 8.16 24.00
CA ASP A 54 7.61 8.37 24.21
C ASP A 54 8.45 7.81 23.06
N ILE A 55 8.04 6.67 22.50
CA ILE A 55 8.77 5.98 21.43
C ILE A 55 8.59 6.61 20.05
N THR A 56 7.58 7.47 19.86
CA THR A 56 7.38 8.21 18.61
C THR A 56 8.19 9.50 18.54
N ASN A 57 9.02 9.78 19.55
CA ASN A 57 9.89 10.95 19.53
C ASN A 57 10.99 10.76 18.47
N VAL A 58 11.10 11.74 17.56
CA VAL A 58 12.10 11.79 16.48
C VAL A 58 13.54 11.57 16.96
N GLN A 59 13.87 11.97 18.20
CA GLN A 59 15.22 11.78 18.76
C GLN A 59 15.65 10.30 18.82
N TRP A 60 14.70 9.36 18.88
CA TRP A 60 14.96 7.93 18.95
C TRP A 60 15.00 7.24 17.58
N ALA A 61 14.68 7.96 16.49
CA ALA A 61 14.67 7.40 15.15
C ALA A 61 16.02 6.76 14.74
N PRO A 62 17.20 7.32 15.06
CA PRO A 62 18.48 6.67 14.76
C PRO A 62 18.63 5.28 15.40
N LEU A 63 18.16 5.12 16.65
CA LEU A 63 18.17 3.82 17.34
C LEU A 63 17.26 2.82 16.63
N PHE A 64 16.03 3.20 16.29
CA PHE A 64 15.08 2.30 15.64
C PHE A 64 15.48 1.97 14.19
N LEU A 65 16.09 2.92 13.48
CA LEU A 65 16.67 2.68 12.16
C LEU A 65 17.83 1.68 12.26
N ASN A 66 18.73 1.84 13.22
CA ASN A 66 19.81 0.88 13.45
C ASN A 66 19.28 -0.52 13.77
N ARG A 67 18.26 -0.63 14.63
CA ARG A 67 17.58 -1.90 14.89
C ARG A 67 16.98 -2.52 13.62
N TYR A 68 16.34 -1.71 12.77
CA TYR A 68 15.77 -2.17 11.51
C TYR A 68 16.84 -2.72 10.54
N MET A 69 17.98 -2.03 10.45
CA MET A 69 19.07 -2.35 9.50
C MET A 69 19.92 -3.55 9.94
N ASN A 70 20.02 -3.84 11.24
CA ASN A 70 20.94 -4.86 11.78
C ASN A 70 20.52 -6.33 11.53
N ALA A 71 19.57 -6.61 10.62
CA ALA A 71 19.15 -7.93 10.09
C ALA A 71 18.87 -9.08 11.09
N THR A 72 18.94 -8.84 12.40
CA THR A 72 18.72 -9.83 13.47
C THR A 72 17.26 -9.93 13.87
N GLU A 73 16.47 -8.91 13.55
CA GLU A 73 15.04 -8.85 13.83
C GLU A 73 14.24 -9.71 12.84
N SER A 74 13.22 -10.40 13.32
CA SER A 74 12.26 -11.10 12.45
C SER A 74 11.55 -10.15 11.49
N THR A 75 11.05 -10.66 10.37
CA THR A 75 10.31 -9.87 9.36
C THR A 75 9.12 -9.12 9.98
N GLU A 76 8.41 -9.73 10.92
CA GLU A 76 7.27 -9.12 11.62
C GLU A 76 7.70 -7.96 12.52
N VAL A 77 8.84 -8.09 13.22
CA VAL A 77 9.39 -7.01 14.04
C VAL A 77 9.92 -5.89 13.15
N ARG A 78 10.60 -6.20 12.04
CA ARG A 78 11.04 -5.20 11.04
C ARG A 78 9.86 -4.44 10.45
N ARG A 79 8.73 -5.11 10.17
CA ARG A 79 7.49 -4.43 9.73
C ARG A 79 6.95 -3.47 10.78
N ALA A 80 7.00 -3.84 12.06
CA ALA A 80 6.58 -2.99 13.16
C ALA A 80 7.54 -1.80 13.39
N LEU A 81 8.84 -2.00 13.20
CA LEU A 81 9.86 -0.93 13.22
C LEU A 81 9.64 0.05 12.06
N LEU A 82 9.32 -0.44 10.87
CA LEU A 82 8.97 0.40 9.72
C LEU A 82 7.76 1.31 10.02
N ASP A 83 6.69 0.76 10.61
CA ASP A 83 5.53 1.56 11.09
C ASP A 83 5.92 2.57 12.17
N LEU A 84 6.83 2.21 13.07
CA LEU A 84 7.30 3.13 14.10
C LEU A 84 8.09 4.29 13.48
N LEU A 85 9.05 4.00 12.60
CA LEU A 85 9.87 4.99 11.92
C LEU A 85 9.02 5.97 11.12
N TYR A 86 8.06 5.48 10.34
CA TYR A 86 7.12 6.32 9.60
C TYR A 86 6.33 7.25 10.51
N ARG A 87 5.86 6.75 11.67
CA ARG A 87 5.12 7.58 12.64
C ARG A 87 5.98 8.61 13.36
N SER A 88 7.25 8.29 13.60
CA SER A 88 8.19 9.19 14.27
C SER A 88 8.71 10.28 13.34
N LEU A 89 8.92 9.95 12.06
CA LEU A 89 9.56 10.84 11.08
C LEU A 89 8.57 11.52 10.13
N GLY A 90 7.39 10.91 9.93
CA GLY A 90 6.44 11.31 8.89
C GLY A 90 6.77 10.77 7.49
N GLU A 91 7.94 10.16 7.32
CA GLU A 91 8.41 9.58 6.06
C GLU A 91 9.29 8.35 6.31
N ILE A 92 9.55 7.57 5.24
CA ILE A 92 10.45 6.40 5.31
C ILE A 92 11.89 6.86 5.05
N PRO A 93 12.86 6.52 5.92
CA PRO A 93 14.27 6.85 5.71
C PRO A 93 14.82 6.37 4.35
N ASP A 94 15.68 7.17 3.73
CA ASP A 94 16.31 6.88 2.43
C ASP A 94 17.12 5.59 2.45
N GLU A 95 17.70 5.21 3.59
CA GLU A 95 18.44 3.96 3.76
C GLU A 95 17.52 2.74 3.57
N ILE A 96 16.27 2.84 4.02
CA ILE A 96 15.26 1.78 3.85
C ILE A 96 14.75 1.78 2.40
N ILE A 97 14.53 2.96 1.81
CA ILE A 97 14.13 3.08 0.41
C ILE A 97 15.20 2.47 -0.51
N SER A 98 16.47 2.75 -0.24
CA SER A 98 17.61 2.27 -1.03
C SER A 98 17.77 0.76 -0.97
N SER A 99 17.35 0.12 0.13
CA SER A 99 17.38 -1.34 0.30
C SER A 99 16.11 -2.04 -0.20
N TYR A 100 15.12 -1.32 -0.74
CA TYR A 100 13.80 -1.85 -1.14
C TYR A 100 13.87 -3.17 -1.90
N SER A 101 14.75 -3.31 -2.91
CA SER A 101 14.80 -4.51 -3.76
C SER A 101 15.28 -5.77 -3.02
N GLU A 102 16.01 -5.59 -1.92
CA GLU A 102 16.58 -6.67 -1.09
C GLU A 102 15.63 -7.11 0.02
N GLU A 103 14.58 -6.32 0.27
CA GLU A 103 13.65 -6.56 1.36
C GLU A 103 12.70 -7.73 1.09
N PRO A 104 12.25 -8.44 2.15
CA PRO A 104 11.14 -9.37 2.06
C PRO A 104 9.89 -8.70 1.51
N ASP A 105 9.03 -9.47 0.83
CA ASP A 105 7.85 -8.93 0.15
C ASP A 105 6.88 -8.19 1.08
N THR A 106 6.68 -8.68 2.32
CA THR A 106 5.88 -8.00 3.35
C THR A 106 6.45 -6.63 3.73
N ILE A 107 7.77 -6.49 3.72
CA ILE A 107 8.45 -5.22 3.99
C ILE A 107 8.35 -4.31 2.77
N ARG A 108 8.62 -4.82 1.56
CA ARG A 108 8.43 -4.07 0.30
C ARG A 108 7.01 -3.51 0.18
N SER A 109 5.99 -4.33 0.43
CA SER A 109 4.60 -3.85 0.45
C SER A 109 4.39 -2.80 1.54
N GLY A 110 5.01 -2.97 2.71
CA GLY A 110 4.90 -2.00 3.79
C GLY A 110 5.51 -0.65 3.46
N ILE A 111 6.62 -0.62 2.73
CA ILE A 111 7.25 0.60 2.22
C ILE A 111 6.29 1.29 1.25
N LEU A 112 5.73 0.57 0.27
CA LEU A 112 4.76 1.13 -0.69
C LEU A 112 3.49 1.69 -0.03
N GLU A 113 3.04 1.11 1.09
CA GLU A 113 1.87 1.62 1.84
C GLU A 113 2.13 2.95 2.54
N MET A 114 3.40 3.23 2.86
CA MET A 114 3.83 4.36 3.69
C MET A 114 4.53 5.45 2.88
N THR A 115 4.82 5.22 1.60
CA THR A 115 5.42 6.21 0.71
C THR A 115 4.41 6.77 -0.29
N ASP A 116 4.74 7.94 -0.83
CA ASP A 116 3.98 8.51 -1.93
C ASP A 116 4.30 7.80 -3.25
N PHE A 117 3.39 7.91 -4.21
CA PHE A 117 3.59 7.35 -5.53
C PHE A 117 4.81 8.01 -6.20
N GLY A 118 5.73 7.18 -6.72
CA GLY A 118 6.95 7.63 -7.37
C GLY A 118 8.18 7.66 -6.44
N THR A 119 8.02 7.50 -5.12
CA THR A 119 9.16 7.30 -4.21
C THR A 119 9.93 6.03 -4.54
N ILE A 120 9.20 4.94 -4.83
CA ILE A 120 9.75 3.71 -5.42
C ILE A 120 9.52 3.76 -6.93
N ASP A 121 10.51 3.33 -7.72
CA ASP A 121 10.37 3.22 -9.18
C ASP A 121 9.09 2.41 -9.52
N PRO A 122 8.08 3.03 -10.16
CA PRO A 122 6.84 2.35 -10.48
C PRO A 122 7.04 1.08 -11.31
N ASN A 123 8.06 1.02 -12.18
CA ASN A 123 8.33 -0.18 -12.98
C ASN A 123 8.82 -1.34 -12.12
N LEU A 124 9.61 -1.05 -11.09
CA LEU A 124 10.12 -2.04 -10.15
C LEU A 124 8.96 -2.64 -9.34
N ALA A 125 8.09 -1.79 -8.79
CA ALA A 125 6.94 -2.23 -8.01
C ALA A 125 5.88 -2.97 -8.86
N GLN A 126 5.63 -2.50 -10.09
CA GLN A 126 4.69 -3.14 -11.02
C GLN A 126 5.15 -4.54 -11.44
N LYS A 127 6.45 -4.76 -11.61
CA LYS A 127 7.04 -6.04 -12.06
C LYS A 127 7.57 -6.89 -10.92
N ASP A 128 7.24 -6.54 -9.67
CA ASP A 128 7.68 -7.29 -8.50
C ASP A 128 7.19 -8.74 -8.58
N THR A 129 8.03 -9.68 -8.14
CA THR A 129 7.70 -11.10 -8.17
C THR A 129 6.56 -11.46 -7.23
N SER A 130 6.43 -10.74 -6.11
CA SER A 130 5.37 -10.97 -5.13
C SER A 130 4.05 -10.33 -5.56
N PRO A 131 2.95 -11.10 -5.65
CA PRO A 131 1.64 -10.53 -5.93
C PRO A 131 1.18 -9.54 -4.86
N LEU A 132 1.65 -9.71 -3.60
CA LEU A 132 1.35 -8.78 -2.52
C LEU A 132 1.88 -7.38 -2.81
N VAL A 133 3.12 -7.29 -3.30
CA VAL A 133 3.76 -6.02 -3.65
C VAL A 133 3.05 -5.39 -4.85
N ARG A 134 2.79 -6.16 -5.91
CA ARG A 134 2.07 -5.66 -7.10
C ARG A 134 0.66 -5.16 -6.76
N ALA A 135 -0.10 -5.90 -5.96
CA ALA A 135 -1.43 -5.48 -5.52
C ALA A 135 -1.36 -4.19 -4.68
N THR A 136 -0.38 -4.08 -3.79
CA THR A 136 -0.14 -2.88 -2.96
C THR A 136 0.20 -1.66 -3.81
N PHE A 137 1.07 -1.83 -4.81
CA PHE A 137 1.39 -0.80 -5.79
C PHE A 137 0.12 -0.31 -6.51
N ILE A 138 -0.78 -1.21 -6.92
CA ILE A 138 -2.03 -0.82 -7.58
C ILE A 138 -2.98 -0.05 -6.64
N ARG A 139 -3.01 -0.38 -5.34
CA ARG A 139 -3.72 0.45 -4.35
C ARG A 139 -3.11 1.84 -4.23
N GLN A 140 -1.79 1.99 -4.34
CA GLN A 140 -1.11 3.28 -4.34
C GLN A 140 -1.45 4.09 -5.60
N VAL A 141 -1.41 3.45 -6.78
CA VAL A 141 -1.86 4.03 -8.07
C VAL A 141 -3.29 4.56 -7.96
N ALA A 142 -4.20 3.81 -7.34
CA ALA A 142 -5.59 4.24 -7.16
C ALA A 142 -5.73 5.51 -6.30
N LYS A 143 -4.81 5.76 -5.36
CA LYS A 143 -4.81 6.96 -4.50
C LYS A 143 -4.12 8.16 -5.13
N SER A 144 -3.12 7.95 -5.99
CA SER A 144 -2.29 9.04 -6.54
C SER A 144 -2.90 9.74 -7.76
N SER A 145 -3.07 11.06 -7.73
CA SER A 145 -3.51 11.84 -8.89
C SER A 145 -2.51 11.87 -10.04
N GLN A 146 -1.24 11.54 -9.77
CA GLN A 146 -0.15 11.56 -10.75
C GLN A 146 0.03 10.22 -11.48
N ALA A 147 -0.55 9.14 -10.96
CA ALA A 147 -0.36 7.80 -11.52
C ALA A 147 -1.16 7.62 -12.82
N SER A 148 -0.50 7.06 -13.83
CA SER A 148 -1.11 6.75 -15.13
C SER A 148 -2.10 5.58 -15.04
N ASN A 149 -3.22 5.69 -15.76
CA ASN A 149 -4.19 4.59 -15.93
C ASN A 149 -3.57 3.35 -16.61
N SER A 150 -2.45 3.48 -17.33
CA SER A 150 -1.76 2.35 -17.95
C SER A 150 -1.31 1.29 -16.92
N PHE A 151 -1.00 1.70 -15.68
CA PHE A 151 -0.67 0.76 -14.61
C PHE A 151 -1.85 -0.14 -14.24
N ILE A 152 -3.07 0.42 -14.23
CA ILE A 152 -4.31 -0.32 -13.96
C ILE A 152 -4.60 -1.29 -15.11
N LEU A 153 -4.51 -0.83 -16.36
CA LEU A 153 -4.75 -1.66 -17.54
C LEU A 153 -3.79 -2.84 -17.61
N TYR A 154 -2.52 -2.63 -17.24
CA TYR A 154 -1.54 -3.70 -17.13
C TYR A 154 -1.89 -4.70 -16.02
N ALA A 155 -2.26 -4.21 -14.83
CA ALA A 155 -2.59 -5.08 -13.70
C ALA A 155 -3.88 -5.88 -13.89
N LEU A 156 -4.81 -5.42 -14.73
CA LEU A 156 -5.99 -6.19 -15.15
C LEU A 156 -5.65 -7.40 -16.04
N GLN A 157 -4.39 -7.54 -16.45
CA GLN A 157 -3.86 -8.68 -17.19
C GLN A 157 -2.94 -9.56 -16.32
N ASP A 158 -2.85 -9.29 -15.01
CA ASP A 158 -2.06 -10.11 -14.08
C ASP A 158 -2.68 -11.52 -13.95
N ASN A 159 -1.85 -12.50 -13.56
CA ASN A 159 -2.31 -13.86 -13.35
C ASN A 159 -2.78 -14.09 -11.90
N ASP A 160 -2.36 -13.24 -10.97
CA ASP A 160 -2.71 -13.37 -9.57
C ASP A 160 -4.07 -12.74 -9.25
N PRO A 161 -5.03 -13.50 -8.67
CA PRO A 161 -6.35 -12.97 -8.37
C PRO A 161 -6.38 -11.78 -7.40
N MET A 162 -5.40 -11.66 -6.49
CA MET A 162 -5.31 -10.52 -5.58
C MET A 162 -4.98 -9.24 -6.35
N VAL A 163 -4.05 -9.32 -7.30
CA VAL A 163 -3.68 -8.18 -8.16
C VAL A 163 -4.86 -7.78 -9.05
N LEU A 164 -5.52 -8.75 -9.69
CA LEU A 164 -6.71 -8.51 -10.51
C LEU A 164 -7.84 -7.86 -9.70
N ALA A 165 -8.09 -8.33 -8.48
CA ALA A 165 -9.11 -7.79 -7.59
C ALA A 165 -8.82 -6.33 -7.18
N ASP A 166 -7.57 -5.98 -6.89
CA ASP A 166 -7.18 -4.61 -6.58
C ASP A 166 -7.12 -3.72 -7.83
N ALA A 167 -6.77 -4.26 -8.99
CA ALA A 167 -6.83 -3.55 -10.28
C ALA A 167 -8.27 -3.21 -10.67
N ALA A 168 -9.22 -4.12 -10.50
CA ALA A 168 -10.63 -3.85 -10.73
C ALA A 168 -11.15 -2.74 -9.81
N ARG A 169 -10.73 -2.74 -8.54
CA ARG A 169 -11.05 -1.66 -7.60
C ARG A 169 -10.42 -0.33 -8.04
N ALA A 170 -9.14 -0.33 -8.40
CA ALA A 170 -8.44 0.86 -8.84
C ALA A 170 -9.09 1.48 -10.08
N ALA A 171 -9.54 0.66 -11.03
CA ALA A 171 -10.18 1.10 -12.26
C ALA A 171 -11.39 2.01 -12.01
N TYR A 172 -12.29 1.64 -11.09
CA TYR A 172 -13.42 2.52 -10.78
C TYR A 172 -13.00 3.73 -9.94
N GLN A 173 -12.04 3.58 -9.01
CA GLN A 173 -11.57 4.70 -8.17
C GLN A 173 -10.90 5.80 -9.02
N LYS A 174 -10.31 5.41 -10.15
CA LYS A 174 -9.66 6.30 -11.12
C LYS A 174 -10.53 6.62 -12.34
N GLU A 175 -11.79 6.16 -12.36
CA GLU A 175 -12.72 6.37 -13.48
C GLU A 175 -12.11 5.93 -14.84
N CYS A 176 -11.35 4.84 -14.85
CA CYS A 176 -10.63 4.35 -16.03
C CYS A 176 -11.59 3.64 -16.99
N SER A 177 -12.22 4.38 -17.90
CA SER A 177 -13.16 3.84 -18.90
C SER A 177 -12.53 2.79 -19.82
N ASP A 178 -11.24 2.94 -20.15
CA ASP A 178 -10.50 1.98 -20.98
C ASP A 178 -10.38 0.58 -20.34
N ALA A 179 -10.65 0.47 -19.03
CA ALA A 179 -10.65 -0.81 -18.33
C ALA A 179 -11.92 -1.65 -18.61
N ILE A 180 -13.00 -1.07 -19.16
CA ILE A 180 -14.29 -1.75 -19.34
C ILE A 180 -14.17 -3.11 -20.05
N PRO A 181 -13.45 -3.24 -21.19
CA PRO A 181 -13.31 -4.53 -21.88
C PRO A 181 -12.59 -5.60 -21.02
N HIS A 182 -11.58 -5.18 -20.26
CA HIS A 182 -10.83 -6.08 -19.37
C HIS A 182 -11.68 -6.50 -18.17
N LEU A 183 -12.41 -5.58 -17.56
CA LEU A 183 -13.31 -5.90 -16.45
C LEU A 183 -14.41 -6.87 -16.89
N ALA A 184 -14.95 -6.71 -18.10
CA ALA A 184 -16.01 -7.56 -18.63
C ALA A 184 -15.59 -9.02 -18.76
N SER A 185 -14.35 -9.30 -19.19
CA SER A 185 -13.85 -10.68 -19.27
C SER A 185 -13.70 -11.30 -17.87
N LEU A 186 -13.28 -10.49 -16.89
CA LEU A 186 -13.07 -10.92 -15.51
C LEU A 186 -14.38 -11.20 -14.74
N VAL A 187 -15.54 -10.72 -15.19
CA VAL A 187 -16.84 -11.03 -14.54
C VAL A 187 -17.17 -12.52 -14.56
N THR A 188 -16.60 -13.26 -15.52
CA THR A 188 -16.86 -14.70 -15.72
C THR A 188 -15.76 -15.61 -15.19
N THR A 189 -14.75 -15.08 -14.48
CA THR A 189 -13.69 -15.90 -13.89
C THR A 189 -14.20 -16.77 -12.74
N ASP A 190 -13.56 -17.91 -12.52
CA ASP A 190 -13.86 -18.82 -11.40
C ASP A 190 -13.52 -18.19 -10.05
N ASN A 191 -12.60 -17.21 -10.02
CA ASN A 191 -12.30 -16.48 -8.80
C ASN A 191 -13.43 -15.49 -8.48
N HIS A 192 -14.31 -15.90 -7.56
CA HIS A 192 -15.48 -15.11 -7.19
C HIS A 192 -15.17 -13.70 -6.64
N VAL A 193 -14.01 -13.49 -6.01
CA VAL A 193 -13.63 -12.15 -5.51
C VAL A 193 -13.32 -11.23 -6.69
N VAL A 194 -12.57 -11.72 -7.67
CA VAL A 194 -12.29 -10.99 -8.90
C VAL A 194 -13.59 -10.73 -9.67
N ALA A 195 -14.42 -11.75 -9.89
CA ALA A 195 -15.70 -11.61 -10.58
C ALA A 195 -16.61 -10.54 -9.94
N LEU A 196 -16.77 -10.59 -8.62
CA LEU A 196 -17.58 -9.61 -7.87
C LEU A 196 -17.01 -8.20 -7.98
N ARG A 197 -15.70 -8.02 -7.80
CA ARG A 197 -15.07 -6.69 -7.88
C ARG A 197 -15.11 -6.11 -9.29
N SER A 198 -14.94 -6.93 -10.31
CA SER A 198 -15.05 -6.52 -11.71
C SER A 198 -16.47 -6.09 -12.06
N LEU A 199 -17.49 -6.84 -11.62
CA LEU A 199 -18.89 -6.46 -11.82
C LEU A 199 -19.24 -5.17 -11.06
N TYR A 200 -18.75 -5.03 -9.82
CA TYR A 200 -18.90 -3.79 -9.06
C TYR A 200 -18.27 -2.60 -9.78
N ALA A 201 -17.02 -2.72 -10.24
CA ALA A 201 -16.33 -1.66 -10.97
C ALA A 201 -17.08 -1.26 -12.25
N LEU A 202 -17.55 -2.25 -13.03
CA LEU A 202 -18.38 -2.00 -14.21
C LEU A 202 -19.68 -1.27 -13.86
N SER A 203 -20.36 -1.63 -12.77
CA SER A 203 -21.59 -0.93 -12.36
C SER A 203 -21.37 0.55 -12.03
N LYS A 204 -20.12 0.94 -11.69
CA LYS A 204 -19.72 2.33 -11.44
C LYS A 204 -19.27 3.06 -12.69
N LEU A 205 -18.63 2.36 -13.63
CA LEU A 205 -18.13 2.95 -14.87
C LEU A 205 -19.20 3.00 -15.98
N ASP A 206 -19.97 1.92 -16.14
CA ASP A 206 -21.05 1.77 -17.11
C ASP A 206 -22.11 0.77 -16.60
N LEU A 207 -23.13 1.29 -15.91
CA LEU A 207 -24.22 0.49 -15.34
C LEU A 207 -25.04 -0.25 -16.42
N SER A 208 -25.24 0.36 -17.58
CA SER A 208 -26.02 -0.25 -18.67
C SER A 208 -25.30 -1.50 -19.18
N TYR A 209 -23.98 -1.38 -19.41
CA TYR A 209 -23.17 -2.50 -19.83
C TYR A 209 -23.08 -3.59 -18.76
N ALA A 210 -22.92 -3.22 -17.48
CA ALA A 210 -22.94 -4.18 -16.37
C ALA A 210 -24.25 -5.02 -16.34
N ARG A 211 -25.41 -4.36 -16.49
CA ARG A 211 -26.72 -5.06 -16.56
C ARG A 211 -26.81 -6.01 -17.76
N SER A 212 -26.28 -5.61 -18.91
CA SER A 212 -26.24 -6.47 -20.09
C SER A 212 -25.42 -7.74 -19.85
N LEU A 213 -24.29 -7.64 -19.13
CA LEU A 213 -23.45 -8.78 -18.77
C LEU A 213 -24.13 -9.70 -17.75
N ILE A 214 -24.85 -9.13 -16.77
CA ILE A 214 -25.64 -9.91 -15.80
C ILE A 214 -26.64 -10.81 -16.54
N GLN A 215 -27.38 -10.25 -17.50
CA GLN A 215 -28.35 -11.02 -18.29
C GLN A 215 -27.65 -12.05 -19.18
N LYS A 216 -26.61 -11.63 -19.91
CA LYS A 216 -25.86 -12.50 -20.84
C LYS A 216 -25.27 -13.73 -20.17
N HIS A 217 -24.75 -13.58 -18.95
CA HIS A 217 -24.06 -14.64 -18.21
C HIS A 217 -24.91 -15.24 -17.08
N ASN A 218 -26.19 -14.87 -16.99
CA ASN A 218 -27.13 -15.32 -15.95
C ASN A 218 -26.57 -15.20 -14.52
N LEU A 219 -25.92 -14.07 -14.21
CA LEU A 219 -25.18 -13.90 -12.95
C LEU A 219 -26.07 -13.90 -11.71
N THR A 220 -27.38 -13.65 -11.86
CA THR A 220 -28.37 -13.75 -10.78
C THR A 220 -28.51 -15.18 -10.24
N GLU A 221 -28.14 -16.18 -11.02
CA GLU A 221 -28.14 -17.59 -10.64
C GLU A 221 -26.72 -18.14 -10.40
N SER A 222 -25.73 -17.25 -10.19
CA SER A 222 -24.36 -17.67 -9.87
C SER A 222 -24.31 -18.54 -8.62
N ALA A 223 -23.50 -19.60 -8.67
CA ALA A 223 -23.20 -20.43 -7.50
C ALA A 223 -22.56 -19.61 -6.35
N ASN A 224 -21.90 -18.50 -6.68
CA ASN A 224 -21.44 -17.56 -5.68
C ASN A 224 -22.58 -16.65 -5.20
N LYS A 225 -23.02 -16.85 -3.96
CA LYS A 225 -24.12 -16.09 -3.35
C LYS A 225 -23.90 -14.59 -3.35
N ASN A 226 -22.68 -14.11 -3.10
CA ASN A 226 -22.41 -12.67 -3.04
C ASN A 226 -22.51 -12.03 -4.43
N LEU A 227 -21.98 -12.70 -5.46
CA LEU A 227 -22.10 -12.26 -6.84
C LEU A 227 -23.57 -12.26 -7.30
N ALA A 228 -24.30 -13.33 -7.01
CA ALA A 228 -25.73 -13.43 -7.33
C ALA A 228 -26.58 -12.37 -6.65
N LEU A 229 -26.34 -12.12 -5.35
CA LEU A 229 -27.04 -11.06 -4.59
C LEU A 229 -26.72 -9.68 -5.13
N PHE A 230 -25.45 -9.39 -5.43
CA PHE A 230 -25.06 -8.12 -6.03
C PHE A 230 -25.71 -7.91 -7.40
N ALA A 231 -25.69 -8.94 -8.26
CA ALA A 231 -26.31 -8.90 -9.58
C ALA A 231 -27.82 -8.66 -9.52
N LYS A 232 -28.53 -9.21 -8.53
CA LYS A 232 -29.97 -8.97 -8.31
C LYS A 232 -30.29 -7.54 -7.86
N GLY A 233 -29.33 -6.86 -7.24
CA GLY A 233 -29.50 -5.49 -6.74
C GLY A 233 -29.22 -4.39 -7.77
N LEU A 234 -28.67 -4.74 -8.93
CA LEU A 234 -28.37 -3.81 -10.03
C LEU A 234 -29.51 -3.71 -11.03
#